data_AF-A0A2K0VXT8-F1
#
_entry.id   AF-A0A2K0VXT8-F1
#
_cell.length_a   1.000
_cell.length_b   1.000
_cell.length_c   1.000
_cell.angle_alpha   90.00
_cell.angle_beta   90.00
_cell.angle_gamma   90.00
#
_symmetry.space_group_name_H-M   'P 1'
#
loop_
_entity.id
_entity.type
_entity.pdbx_description
1 polymer ?
#
loop_
_entity_poly.entity_id
_entity_poly.type
_entity_poly.pdbx_seq_one_letter_code
_entity_poly.pdbx_strand_id
1 'polypeptide(L)'
;MNFIGSGVVFHVPSFFSELKELEKNLTAVHDRIFVSDRVNILLDLHIAVDGLEEEELGDAAIGTTRRGIGPCYQTSRARTGIKMSDVFNPEVFEQKLRRLADGFQKRFGELLKYDIEAELARFDEYRQTLSKYVVDGVAFMKSAQESNMKIVVEGANVRFPSCNSTSSTDALAERAPCPWSHSPLS
;
A
#
# COMPACT_ATOMS: atom_id res chain seq x y z
N MET A 1 8.63 7.41 -16.27
CA MET A 1 7.23 7.27 -15.83
C MET A 1 7.24 6.22 -14.75
N ASN A 2 6.69 6.54 -13.59
CA ASN A 2 6.72 5.71 -12.40
C ASN A 2 5.28 5.27 -12.14
N PHE A 3 5.09 3.98 -11.93
CA PHE A 3 3.79 3.38 -11.72
C PHE A 3 3.80 2.56 -10.43
N ILE A 4 2.91 2.91 -9.51
CA ILE A 4 2.73 2.20 -8.24
C ILE A 4 1.66 1.13 -8.45
N GLY A 5 2.12 -0.13 -8.48
CA GLY A 5 1.28 -1.29 -8.72
C GLY A 5 0.44 -1.72 -7.51
N SER A 6 -0.59 -2.53 -7.76
CA SER A 6 -1.59 -2.98 -6.78
C SER A 6 -1.03 -3.79 -5.60
N GLY A 7 0.18 -4.35 -5.71
CA GLY A 7 0.84 -5.09 -4.63
C GLY A 7 1.42 -4.20 -3.52
N VAL A 8 1.47 -2.88 -3.75
CA VAL A 8 2.03 -1.91 -2.81
C VAL A 8 0.97 -1.49 -1.79
N VAL A 9 1.42 -1.32 -0.56
CA VAL A 9 0.66 -0.64 0.49
C VAL A 9 0.97 0.85 0.43
N PHE A 10 -0.06 1.64 0.20
CA PHE A 10 0.04 3.05 -0.12
C PHE A 10 -0.33 3.92 1.10
N HIS A 11 0.64 4.70 1.59
CA HIS A 11 0.41 5.65 2.69
C HIS A 11 0.32 7.07 2.13
N VAL A 12 -0.88 7.66 2.21
CA VAL A 12 -1.20 8.95 1.58
C VAL A 12 -0.36 10.11 2.14
N PRO A 13 -0.21 10.29 3.48
CA PRO A 13 0.60 11.37 4.03
C PRO A 13 2.07 11.28 3.61
N SER A 14 2.67 10.09 3.67
CA SER A 14 4.07 9.89 3.26
C SER A 14 4.28 10.16 1.78
N PHE A 15 3.33 9.74 0.94
CA PHE A 15 3.40 10.03 -0.49
C PHE A 15 3.46 11.53 -0.76
N PHE A 16 2.61 12.33 -0.12
CA PHE A 16 2.63 13.78 -0.30
C PHE A 16 3.85 14.46 0.31
N SER A 17 4.40 13.96 1.43
CA SER A 17 5.66 14.50 1.96
C SER A 17 6.83 14.23 1.03
N GLU A 18 6.95 13.01 0.51
CA GLU A 18 7.99 12.64 -0.45
C GLU A 18 7.87 13.44 -1.74
N LEU A 19 6.63 13.63 -2.23
CA LEU A 19 6.39 14.40 -3.42
C LEU A 19 6.83 15.86 -3.27
N LYS A 20 6.55 16.50 -2.12
CA LYS A 20 7.04 17.85 -1.80
C LYS A 20 8.57 17.94 -1.71
N GLU A 21 9.24 16.89 -1.27
CA GLU A 21 10.70 16.84 -1.25
C GLU A 21 11.29 16.69 -2.65
N LEU A 22 10.66 15.90 -3.51
CA LEU A 22 11.06 15.71 -4.90
C LEU A 22 10.85 16.97 -5.75
N GLU A 23 9.77 17.71 -5.53
CA GLU A 23 9.50 19.01 -6.20
C GLU A 23 10.65 20.02 -6.04
N LYS A 24 11.40 19.95 -4.94
CA LYS A 24 12.54 20.86 -4.71
C LYS A 24 13.70 20.61 -5.66
N ASN A 25 13.85 19.37 -6.15
CA ASN A 25 15.01 18.93 -6.93
C ASN A 25 14.66 18.61 -8.39
N LEU A 26 13.39 18.33 -8.69
CA LEU A 26 12.92 17.83 -9.98
C LEU A 26 11.71 18.63 -10.47
N THR A 27 11.73 19.02 -11.75
CA THR A 27 10.60 19.66 -12.42
C THR A 27 9.63 18.62 -13.00
N ALA A 28 8.33 18.92 -12.97
CA ALA A 28 7.25 18.10 -13.52
C ALA A 28 7.14 16.67 -12.92
N VAL A 29 7.31 16.55 -11.60
CA VAL A 29 7.20 15.27 -10.89
C VAL A 29 5.77 14.70 -10.92
N HIS A 30 4.76 15.58 -10.83
CA HIS A 30 3.36 15.17 -10.79
C HIS A 30 2.90 14.39 -12.02
N ASP A 31 3.36 14.78 -13.22
CA ASP A 31 2.92 14.18 -14.49
C ASP A 31 3.57 12.82 -14.76
N ARG A 32 4.53 12.43 -13.93
CA ARG A 32 5.33 11.21 -14.11
C ARG A 32 4.93 10.09 -13.18
N ILE A 33 4.09 10.35 -12.19
CA ILE A 33 3.71 9.39 -11.14
C ILE A 33 2.26 8.98 -11.31
N PHE A 34 2.06 7.67 -11.42
CA PHE A 34 0.75 7.05 -11.55
C PHE A 34 0.56 6.02 -10.45
N VAL A 35 -0.64 6.00 -9.86
CA VAL A 35 -1.00 5.08 -8.77
C VAL A 35 -2.15 4.21 -9.23
N SER A 36 -2.05 2.89 -9.05
CA SER A 36 -3.18 2.01 -9.35
C SER A 36 -4.34 2.26 -8.39
N ASP A 37 -5.54 2.33 -8.94
CA ASP A 37 -6.83 2.25 -8.25
C ASP A 37 -6.98 1.03 -7.29
N ARG A 38 -6.18 -0.02 -7.47
CA ARG A 38 -6.26 -1.28 -6.70
C ARG A 38 -5.30 -1.36 -5.52
N VAL A 39 -4.47 -0.35 -5.28
CA VAL A 39 -3.55 -0.35 -4.12
C VAL A 39 -4.31 -0.41 -2.81
N ASN A 40 -3.73 -1.05 -1.80
CA ASN A 40 -4.29 -1.04 -0.45
C ASN A 40 -3.82 0.21 0.28
N ILE A 41 -4.72 0.87 1.00
CA ILE A 41 -4.41 2.09 1.72
C ILE A 41 -3.93 1.75 3.14
N LEU A 42 -2.78 2.31 3.50
CA LEU A 42 -2.30 2.34 4.87
C LEU A 42 -2.98 3.49 5.60
N LEU A 43 -3.67 3.16 6.69
CA LEU A 43 -4.38 4.10 7.55
C LEU A 43 -3.60 4.28 8.85
N ASP A 44 -3.84 5.39 9.55
CA ASP A 44 -3.24 5.64 10.87
C ASP A 44 -3.63 4.55 11.88
N LEU A 45 -4.79 3.92 11.68
CA LEU A 45 -5.25 2.77 12.43
C LEU A 45 -4.27 1.59 12.36
N HIS A 46 -3.70 1.31 11.18
CA HIS A 46 -2.72 0.24 11.03
C HIS A 46 -1.41 0.56 11.77
N ILE A 47 -1.01 1.83 11.83
CA ILE A 47 0.17 2.29 12.57
C ILE A 47 -0.05 2.09 14.07
N ALA A 48 -1.21 2.50 14.58
CA ALA A 48 -1.56 2.31 15.98
C ALA A 48 -1.57 0.82 16.38
N VAL A 49 -2.15 -0.03 15.54
CA VAL A 49 -2.17 -1.48 15.77
C VAL A 49 -0.78 -2.09 15.77
N ASP A 50 0.10 -1.72 14.83
CA ASP A 50 1.48 -2.21 14.77
C ASP A 50 2.29 -1.84 16.03
N GLY A 51 2.05 -0.63 16.57
CA GLY A 51 2.63 -0.21 17.83
C GLY A 51 2.16 -1.03 19.03
N LEU A 52 0.87 -1.35 19.09
CA LEU A 52 0.27 -2.16 20.16
C LEU A 52 0.73 -3.63 20.08
N GLU A 53 0.79 -4.22 18.87
CA GLU A 53 1.27 -5.59 18.68
C GLU A 53 2.72 -5.75 19.16
N GLU A 54 3.59 -4.77 18.89
CA GLU A 54 4.97 -4.76 19.38
C GLU A 54 5.05 -4.60 20.91
N GLU A 55 4.18 -3.78 21.51
CA GLU A 55 4.12 -3.62 22.97
C GLU A 55 3.66 -4.91 23.66
N GLU A 56 2.68 -5.62 23.09
CA GLU A 56 2.23 -6.93 23.60
C GLU A 56 3.33 -8.00 23.50
N LEU A 57 4.18 -7.95 22.48
CA LEU A 57 5.26 -8.91 22.27
C LEU A 57 6.46 -8.71 23.22
N GLY A 58 6.66 -7.49 23.74
CA GLY A 58 7.70 -7.18 24.73
C GLY A 58 9.09 -7.66 24.31
N ASP A 59 9.67 -8.58 25.08
CA ASP A 59 11.02 -9.15 24.83
C ASP A 59 11.10 -10.00 23.55
N ALA A 60 9.97 -10.41 22.98
CA ALA A 60 9.87 -11.12 21.71
C ALA A 60 9.54 -10.19 20.53
N ALA A 61 9.69 -8.87 20.72
CA ALA A 61 9.48 -7.89 19.67
C ALA A 61 10.28 -8.24 18.40
N ILE A 62 9.62 -8.12 17.25
CA ILE A 62 10.23 -8.40 15.95
C ILE A 62 11.15 -7.23 15.57
N GLY A 63 10.89 -6.04 16.11
CA GLY A 63 11.56 -4.80 15.74
C GLY A 63 10.93 -4.26 14.45
N THR A 64 9.61 -4.14 14.42
CA THR A 64 8.93 -3.57 13.24
C THR A 64 9.31 -2.10 13.07
N THR A 65 9.15 -1.60 11.84
CA THR A 65 9.35 -0.17 11.56
C THR A 65 8.28 0.72 12.20
N ARG A 66 7.28 0.14 12.88
CA ARG A 66 6.10 0.80 13.46
C ARG A 66 5.40 1.71 12.44
N ARG A 67 5.36 1.25 11.20
CA ARG A 67 4.76 1.96 10.06
C ARG A 67 3.40 1.40 9.69
N GLY A 68 2.92 0.34 10.35
CA GLY A 68 1.61 -0.26 10.03
C GLY A 68 1.62 -1.18 8.81
N ILE A 69 2.79 -1.52 8.28
CA ILE A 69 2.91 -2.34 7.06
C ILE A 69 2.36 -3.74 7.29
N GLY A 70 2.70 -4.35 8.43
CA GLY A 70 2.24 -5.70 8.80
C GLY A 70 0.71 -5.79 8.86
N PRO A 71 0.05 -5.01 9.75
CA PRO A 71 -1.40 -4.99 9.86
C PRO A 71 -2.11 -4.64 8.55
N CYS A 72 -1.55 -3.73 7.73
CA CYS A 72 -2.13 -3.40 6.43
C CYS A 72 -2.07 -4.57 5.43
N TYR A 73 -0.97 -5.35 5.43
CA TYR A 73 -0.90 -6.56 4.60
C TYR A 73 -1.81 -7.67 5.14
N GLN A 74 -2.00 -7.76 6.46
CA GLN A 74 -2.96 -8.70 7.06
C GLN A 74 -4.39 -8.39 6.58
N THR A 75 -4.83 -7.13 6.62
CA THR A 75 -6.18 -6.75 6.15
C THR A 75 -6.33 -6.93 4.63
N SER A 76 -5.29 -6.66 3.84
CA SER A 76 -5.24 -6.98 2.40
C SER A 76 -5.44 -8.48 2.14
N ARG A 77 -4.68 -9.35 2.83
CA ARG A 77 -4.80 -10.81 2.69
C ARG A 77 -6.14 -11.33 3.21
N ALA A 78 -6.67 -10.74 4.27
CA ALA A 78 -8.00 -11.04 4.81
C ALA A 78 -9.16 -10.51 3.94
N ARG A 79 -8.86 -9.75 2.86
CA ARG A 79 -9.84 -9.10 1.97
C ARG A 79 -10.76 -8.12 2.69
N THR A 80 -10.36 -7.63 3.87
CA THR A 80 -11.05 -6.61 4.65
C THR A 80 -10.41 -5.24 4.50
N GLY A 81 -9.21 -5.17 3.91
CA GLY A 81 -8.50 -3.93 3.65
C GLY A 81 -9.22 -2.98 2.71
N ILE A 82 -8.92 -1.69 2.85
CA ILE A 82 -9.48 -0.62 2.04
C ILE A 82 -8.59 -0.38 0.82
N LYS A 83 -9.20 -0.32 -0.37
CA LYS A 83 -8.50 -0.03 -1.61
C LYS A 83 -8.63 1.44 -2.01
N MET A 84 -7.71 1.92 -2.85
CA MET A 84 -7.78 3.27 -3.41
C MET A 84 -9.10 3.53 -4.15
N SER A 85 -9.66 2.54 -4.86
CA SER A 85 -10.97 2.64 -5.48
C SER A 85 -12.10 2.91 -4.48
N ASP A 86 -12.00 2.36 -3.26
CA ASP A 86 -12.99 2.57 -2.22
C ASP A 86 -12.92 3.99 -1.66
N VAL A 87 -11.73 4.59 -1.60
CA VAL A 87 -11.53 5.96 -1.12
C VAL A 87 -12.35 6.96 -1.93
N PHE A 88 -12.55 6.75 -3.24
CA PHE A 88 -13.36 7.65 -4.06
C PHE A 88 -14.87 7.53 -3.84
N ASN A 89 -15.33 6.52 -3.10
CA ASN A 89 -16.73 6.38 -2.69
C ASN A 89 -16.85 6.60 -1.17
N PRO A 90 -17.25 7.81 -0.72
CA PRO A 90 -17.26 8.17 0.70
C PRO A 90 -18.08 7.22 1.57
N GLU A 91 -19.26 6.80 1.10
CA GLU A 91 -20.17 5.93 1.84
C GLU A 91 -19.55 4.54 2.06
N VAL A 92 -18.94 3.98 1.01
CA VAL A 92 -18.29 2.66 1.08
C VAL A 92 -17.02 2.73 1.93
N PHE A 93 -16.25 3.81 1.79
CA PHE A 93 -15.05 4.04 2.59
C PHE A 93 -15.38 4.11 4.07
N GLU A 94 -16.38 4.91 4.45
CA GLU A 94 -16.81 5.06 5.83
C GLU A 94 -17.27 3.73 6.43
N GLN A 95 -18.16 3.01 5.74
CA GLN A 95 -18.65 1.71 6.20
C GLN A 95 -17.50 0.70 6.41
N LYS A 96 -16.54 0.65 5.49
CA LYS A 96 -15.37 -0.22 5.59
C LYS A 96 -14.45 0.20 6.73
N LEU A 97 -14.20 1.50 6.89
CA LEU A 97 -13.35 2.05 7.94
C LEU A 97 -13.92 1.75 9.32
N ARG A 98 -15.21 2.01 9.54
CA ARG A 98 -15.89 1.70 10.81
C ARG A 98 -15.83 0.20 11.11
N ARG A 99 -16.13 -0.66 10.13
CA ARG A 99 -16.03 -2.12 10.30
C ARG A 99 -14.62 -2.58 10.65
N LEU A 100 -13.60 -1.97 10.05
CA LEU A 100 -12.19 -2.30 10.29
C LEU A 100 -11.74 -1.82 11.67
N ALA A 101 -12.14 -0.61 12.07
CA ALA A 101 -11.95 -0.07 13.42
C ALA A 101 -12.63 -0.95 14.48
N ASP A 102 -13.89 -1.33 14.30
CA ASP A 102 -14.61 -2.24 15.20
C ASP A 102 -13.89 -3.60 15.35
N GLY A 103 -13.33 -4.11 14.24
CA GLY A 103 -12.57 -5.35 14.23
C GLY A 103 -11.31 -5.28 15.10
N PHE A 104 -10.55 -4.20 14.97
CA PHE A 104 -9.36 -3.98 15.79
C PHE A 104 -9.70 -3.61 17.23
N GLN A 105 -10.77 -2.85 17.47
CA GLN A 105 -11.23 -2.51 18.81
C GLN A 105 -11.68 -3.76 19.58
N LYS A 106 -12.29 -4.75 18.93
CA LYS A 106 -12.59 -6.05 19.55
C LYS A 106 -11.34 -6.83 19.96
N ARG A 107 -10.23 -6.62 19.26
CA ARG A 107 -8.96 -7.31 19.51
C ARG A 107 -8.15 -6.64 20.62
N PHE A 108 -7.99 -5.31 20.57
CA PHE A 108 -7.12 -4.55 21.47
C PHE A 108 -7.88 -3.79 22.57
N GLY A 109 -9.22 -3.78 22.53
CA GLY A 109 -10.06 -3.12 23.52
C GLY A 109 -9.82 -1.61 23.58
N GLU A 110 -9.76 -1.09 24.80
CA GLU A 110 -9.60 0.35 25.10
C GLU A 110 -8.18 0.89 24.82
N LEU A 111 -7.21 0.01 24.57
CA LEU A 111 -5.83 0.41 24.24
C LEU A 111 -5.76 1.09 22.87
N LEU A 112 -6.68 0.76 21.97
CA LEU A 112 -6.74 1.34 20.64
C LEU A 112 -7.44 2.69 20.67
N LYS A 113 -6.64 3.76 20.71
CA LYS A 113 -7.13 5.14 20.56
C LYS A 113 -7.08 5.53 19.09
N TYR A 114 -8.23 5.56 18.44
CA TYR A 114 -8.35 5.93 17.04
C TYR A 114 -9.59 6.80 16.82
N ASP A 115 -9.39 7.95 16.17
CA ASP A 115 -10.48 8.86 15.80
C ASP A 115 -10.86 8.63 14.34
N ILE A 116 -12.01 7.98 14.15
CA ILE A 116 -12.55 7.65 12.83
C ILE A 116 -12.97 8.92 12.09
N GLU A 117 -13.57 9.90 12.77
CA GLU A 117 -14.11 11.10 12.16
C GLU A 117 -12.98 12.00 11.65
N ALA A 118 -11.90 12.12 12.44
CA ALA A 118 -10.70 12.85 12.01
C ALA A 118 -10.05 12.20 10.77
N GLU A 119 -10.07 10.88 10.67
CA GLU A 119 -9.57 10.19 9.47
C GLU A 119 -10.46 10.48 8.26
N LEU A 120 -11.78 10.37 8.39
CA LEU A 120 -12.72 10.65 7.31
C LEU A 120 -12.52 12.07 6.75
N ALA A 121 -12.42 13.07 7.63
CA ALA A 121 -12.18 14.44 7.25
C ALA A 121 -10.86 14.64 6.49
N ARG A 122 -9.78 13.97 6.91
CA ARG A 122 -8.49 14.00 6.18
C ARG A 122 -8.62 13.40 4.78
N PHE A 123 -9.33 12.29 4.66
CA PHE A 123 -9.52 11.62 3.36
C PHE A 123 -10.45 12.41 2.42
N ASP A 124 -11.36 13.24 2.93
CA ASP A 124 -12.15 14.15 2.10
C ASP A 124 -11.25 15.13 1.32
N GLU A 125 -10.22 15.67 1.98
CA GLU A 125 -9.22 16.54 1.34
C GLU A 125 -8.33 15.76 0.37
N TYR A 126 -7.90 14.55 0.76
CA TYR A 126 -7.04 13.72 -0.06
C TYR A 126 -7.72 13.23 -1.34
N ARG A 127 -9.03 12.99 -1.35
CA ARG A 127 -9.76 12.56 -2.56
C ARG A 127 -9.58 13.54 -3.71
N GLN A 128 -9.65 14.84 -3.43
CA GLN A 128 -9.53 15.88 -4.45
C GLN A 128 -8.14 15.87 -5.09
N THR A 129 -7.10 15.71 -4.27
CA THR A 129 -5.71 15.75 -4.74
C THR A 129 -5.26 14.42 -5.35
N LEU A 130 -5.68 13.29 -4.78
CA LEU A 130 -5.35 11.94 -5.25
C LEU A 130 -5.96 11.62 -6.62
N SER A 131 -7.11 12.21 -6.95
CA SER A 131 -7.80 12.01 -8.24
C SER A 131 -6.90 12.24 -9.46
N LYS A 132 -5.87 13.08 -9.33
CA LYS A 132 -4.92 13.41 -10.41
C LYS A 132 -3.90 12.30 -10.70
N TYR A 133 -3.60 11.45 -9.72
CA TYR A 133 -2.56 10.42 -9.84
C TYR A 133 -3.12 9.02 -10.07
N VAL A 134 -4.39 8.80 -9.71
CA VAL A 134 -5.00 7.47 -9.73
C VAL A 134 -5.41 7.10 -11.16
N VAL A 135 -4.99 5.92 -11.59
CA VAL A 135 -5.30 5.33 -12.90
C VAL A 135 -5.75 3.88 -12.73
N ASP A 136 -6.51 3.35 -13.71
CA ASP A 136 -6.74 1.91 -13.79
C ASP A 136 -5.41 1.22 -14.10
N GLY A 137 -4.87 0.55 -13.08
CA GLY A 137 -3.56 -0.08 -13.17
C GLY A 137 -3.50 -1.21 -14.19
N VAL A 138 -4.62 -1.93 -14.41
CA VAL A 138 -4.68 -3.05 -15.35
C VAL A 138 -4.68 -2.54 -16.78
N ALA A 139 -5.54 -1.56 -17.07
CA ALA A 139 -5.60 -0.93 -18.38
C ALA A 139 -4.27 -0.25 -18.74
N PHE A 140 -3.68 0.47 -17.78
CA PHE A 140 -2.40 1.14 -17.96
C PHE A 140 -1.28 0.15 -18.31
N MET A 141 -1.11 -0.92 -17.52
CA MET A 141 -0.08 -1.92 -17.79
C MET A 141 -0.30 -2.67 -19.11
N LYS A 142 -1.56 -2.97 -19.45
CA LYS A 142 -1.90 -3.58 -20.74
C LYS A 142 -1.50 -2.66 -21.91
N SER A 143 -1.82 -1.37 -21.83
CA SER A 143 -1.44 -0.39 -22.86
C SER A 143 0.08 -0.23 -22.99
N ALA A 144 0.81 -0.29 -21.87
CA ALA A 144 2.27 -0.23 -21.86
C ALA A 144 2.90 -1.47 -22.52
N GLN A 145 2.31 -2.66 -22.30
CA GLN A 145 2.73 -3.90 -22.95
C GLN A 145 2.44 -3.88 -24.46
N GLU A 146 1.25 -3.46 -24.88
CA GLU A 146 0.86 -3.35 -26.29
C GLU A 146 1.72 -2.32 -27.05
N SER A 147 2.09 -1.23 -26.38
CA SER A 147 2.98 -0.20 -26.93
C SER A 147 4.48 -0.58 -26.88
N ASN A 148 4.80 -1.80 -26.45
CA ASN A 148 6.15 -2.35 -26.34
C ASN A 148 7.11 -1.44 -25.53
N MET A 149 6.59 -0.79 -24.48
CA MET A 149 7.40 0.07 -23.61
C MET A 149 8.39 -0.77 -22.81
N LYS A 150 9.60 -0.24 -22.58
CA LYS A 150 10.57 -0.85 -21.67
C LYS A 150 10.10 -0.65 -20.23
N ILE A 151 9.78 -1.75 -19.55
CA ILE A 151 9.30 -1.77 -18.16
C ILE A 151 10.40 -2.30 -17.26
N VAL A 152 10.77 -1.54 -16.23
CA VAL A 152 11.67 -1.96 -15.16
C VAL A 152 10.83 -2.11 -13.89
N VAL A 153 10.96 -3.26 -13.22
CA VAL A 153 10.25 -3.54 -11.97
C VAL A 153 11.25 -3.45 -10.82
N GLU A 154 11.02 -2.49 -9.93
CA GLU A 154 11.83 -2.34 -8.71
C GLU A 154 11.22 -3.20 -7.59
N GLY A 155 11.98 -4.20 -7.14
CA GLY A 155 11.62 -4.97 -5.96
C GLY A 155 11.96 -4.20 -4.69
N ALA A 156 11.00 -4.03 -3.80
CA ALA A 156 11.26 -3.54 -2.45
C ALA A 156 11.68 -4.70 -1.54
N ASN A 157 12.74 -4.48 -0.75
CA ASN A 157 13.34 -5.41 0.21
C ASN A 157 14.19 -6.56 -0.39
N VAL A 158 15.12 -7.07 0.41
CA VAL A 158 16.05 -8.16 0.05
C VAL A 158 15.52 -9.48 0.60
N ARG A 159 15.53 -10.53 -0.23
CA ARG A 159 15.24 -11.89 0.22
C ARG A 159 16.40 -12.39 1.09
N PHE A 160 16.13 -12.61 2.38
CA PHE A 160 17.02 -13.40 3.23
C PHE A 160 16.60 -14.88 3.15
N PRO A 161 17.52 -15.80 2.80
CA PRO A 161 17.19 -17.22 2.58
C PRO A 161 16.83 -18.00 3.85
N SER A 162 16.91 -17.39 5.04
CA SER A 162 16.59 -18.02 6.31
C SER A 162 16.19 -16.99 7.37
N CYS A 163 14.90 -16.66 7.55
CA CYS A 163 14.42 -16.11 8.83
C CYS A 163 12.91 -15.86 8.90
N ASN A 164 12.36 -16.04 10.11
CA ASN A 164 11.00 -15.69 10.53
C ASN A 164 10.75 -14.17 10.68
N SER A 165 11.74 -13.32 10.41
CA SER A 165 11.69 -11.85 10.57
C SER A 165 11.68 -11.11 9.22
N THR A 166 10.77 -11.49 8.32
CA THR A 166 10.59 -10.79 7.04
C THR A 166 9.42 -9.82 7.09
N SER A 167 9.58 -8.67 6.43
CA SER A 167 8.48 -7.73 6.17
C SER A 167 7.36 -8.43 5.41
N SER A 168 6.09 -8.13 5.70
CA SER A 168 4.92 -8.87 5.20
C SER A 168 4.69 -8.85 3.67
N THR A 169 5.54 -8.15 2.91
CA THR A 169 5.60 -8.10 1.45
C THR A 169 6.29 -9.32 0.86
N ASP A 170 5.67 -9.98 -0.11
CA ASP A 170 6.37 -10.95 -0.96
C ASP A 170 7.23 -10.19 -2.00
N ALA A 171 8.56 -10.24 -1.88
CA ALA A 171 9.49 -9.70 -2.88
C ALA A 171 9.58 -10.57 -4.16
N LEU A 172 8.58 -11.42 -4.40
CA LEU A 172 8.57 -12.40 -5.47
C LEU A 172 8.22 -11.73 -6.81
N ALA A 173 9.21 -11.62 -7.69
CA ALA A 173 9.03 -11.32 -9.11
C ALA A 173 8.39 -12.49 -9.89
N GLU A 174 7.56 -13.30 -9.24
CA GLU A 174 7.07 -14.60 -9.76
C GLU A 174 5.80 -14.46 -10.62
N ARG A 175 5.29 -13.23 -10.81
CA ARG A 175 4.06 -12.93 -11.58
C ARG A 175 4.29 -12.21 -12.91
N ALA A 176 5.52 -11.89 -13.28
CA ALA A 176 5.81 -11.47 -14.65
C ALA A 176 5.99 -12.73 -15.51
N PRO A 177 5.18 -12.99 -16.55
CA PRO A 177 5.45 -14.09 -17.46
C PRO A 177 6.81 -13.85 -18.12
N CYS A 178 7.81 -14.65 -17.73
CA CYS A 178 9.14 -14.64 -18.33
C CYS A 178 9.04 -15.06 -19.80
N PRO A 179 9.47 -14.22 -20.77
CA PRO A 179 9.36 -14.54 -22.20
C PRO A 179 10.46 -15.48 -22.72
N TRP A 180 11.33 -16.00 -21.84
CA TRP A 180 12.47 -16.84 -22.23
C TRP A 180 12.20 -18.31 -21.91
N SER A 181 11.26 -18.92 -22.65
CA SER A 181 11.24 -20.38 -22.80
C SER A 181 12.27 -20.74 -23.87
N HIS A 182 13.49 -21.08 -23.43
CA HIS A 182 14.45 -21.76 -24.29
C HIS A 182 13.88 -23.14 -24.68
N SER A 183 13.56 -23.30 -25.95
CA SER A 183 13.34 -24.59 -26.60
C SER A 183 14.65 -25.40 -26.54
N PRO A 184 14.66 -26.67 -26.09
CA PRO A 184 15.80 -27.54 -26.29
C PRO A 184 15.84 -27.94 -27.77
N LEU A 185 16.94 -27.58 -28.45
CA LEU A 185 17.31 -28.17 -29.74
C LEU A 185 17.92 -29.56 -29.50
N SER A 186 17.43 -30.52 -30.30
CA SER A 186 17.96 -31.86 -30.63
C SER A 186 18.19 -32.86 -29.50
#